data_AF-T1A3A7-F1
#
_entry.id   AF-T1A3A7-F1
#
_cell.length_a   1.000
_cell.length_b   1.000
_cell.length_c   1.000
_cell.angle_alpha   90.00
_cell.angle_beta   90.00
_cell.angle_gamma   90.00
#
_symmetry.space_group_name_H-M   'P 1'
#
loop_
_entity.id
_entity.type
_entity.pdbx_description
1 polymer ?
#
loop_
_entity_poly.entity_id
_entity_poly.type
_entity_poly.pdbx_seq_one_letter_code
_entity_poly.pdbx_strand_id
1 'polypeptide(L)'
;NLWAAYQQAHEELTQSKLRDWCERHFLSFLRMREWRELHRQLRVLAGPEGRDSSSEPRTGESRSEEALHCALLSGLPTQVARRDEKGGYRGTRERRWQ
;
A
#
# COMPACT_ATOMS: atom_id res chain seq x y z
N ASN A 1 9.82 4.84 5.36
CA ASN A 1 8.69 4.00 4.87
C ASN A 1 8.25 3.05 5.98
N LEU A 2 6.96 3.08 6.37
CA LEU A 2 6.38 2.25 7.43
C LEU A 2 6.58 0.75 7.20
N TRP A 3 6.48 0.31 5.95
CA TRP A 3 6.63 -1.09 5.58
C TRP A 3 8.04 -1.62 5.86
N ALA A 4 9.06 -0.82 5.55
CA ALA A 4 10.46 -1.17 5.83
C ALA A 4 10.74 -1.27 7.33
N ALA A 5 10.21 -0.31 8.12
CA ALA A 5 10.35 -0.33 9.57
C ALA A 5 9.67 -1.55 10.21
N TYR A 6 8.49 -1.94 9.72
CA TYR A 6 7.81 -3.16 10.19
C TYR A 6 8.56 -4.44 9.83
N GLN A 7 9.14 -4.53 8.62
CA GLN A 7 9.93 -5.69 8.22
C GLN A 7 11.16 -5.86 9.10
N GLN A 8 11.89 -4.77 9.39
CA GLN A 8 13.01 -4.78 10.32
C GLN A 8 12.58 -5.23 11.72
N ALA A 9 11.52 -4.62 12.26
CA ALA A 9 10.99 -4.98 13.57
C ALA A 9 10.53 -6.45 13.64
N HIS A 10 9.99 -7.00 12.55
CA HIS A 10 9.59 -8.41 12.50
C HIS A 10 10.79 -9.37 12.49
N GLU A 11 11.89 -8.99 11.86
CA GLU A 11 13.11 -9.82 11.84
C GLU A 11 13.84 -9.79 13.18
N GLU A 12 13.83 -8.65 13.86
CA GLU A 12 14.55 -8.46 15.13
C GLU A 12 13.76 -8.87 16.38
N LEU A 13 12.42 -8.70 16.37
CA LEU A 13 11.59 -8.86 17.56
C LEU A 13 10.88 -10.21 17.60
N THR A 14 10.72 -10.73 18.82
CA THR A 14 9.81 -11.85 19.06
C THR A 14 8.36 -11.44 18.83
N GLN A 15 7.49 -12.41 18.58
CA GLN A 15 6.08 -12.16 18.26
C GLN A 15 5.33 -11.33 19.33
N SER A 16 5.69 -11.49 20.61
CA SER A 16 5.13 -10.68 21.71
C SER A 16 5.58 -9.22 21.61
N LYS A 17 6.89 -8.98 21.45
CA LYS A 17 7.45 -7.63 21.33
C LYS A 17 7.00 -6.93 20.04
N LEU A 18 6.74 -7.68 18.97
CA LEU A 18 6.21 -7.14 17.73
C LEU A 18 4.76 -6.66 17.89
N ARG A 19 3.95 -7.34 18.71
CA ARG A 19 2.60 -6.87 19.06
C ARG A 19 2.66 -5.52 19.78
N ASP A 20 3.53 -5.40 20.78
CA ASP A 20 3.74 -4.16 21.52
C ASP A 20 4.32 -3.05 20.62
N TRP A 21 5.15 -3.42 19.64
CA TRP A 21 5.64 -2.48 18.63
C TRP A 21 4.50 -1.97 17.75
N CYS A 22 3.61 -2.84 17.26
CA CYS A 22 2.45 -2.44 16.48
C CYS A 22 1.54 -1.49 17.26
N GLU A 23 1.27 -1.79 18.52
CA GLU A 23 0.44 -0.95 19.40
C GLU A 23 1.04 0.44 19.59
N ARG A 24 2.35 0.54 19.86
CA ARG A 24 3.07 1.82 19.98
C ARG A 24 3.06 2.66 18.69
N HIS A 25 2.93 2.02 17.53
CA HIS A 25 2.86 2.70 16.23
C HIS A 25 1.41 2.86 15.72
N PHE A 26 0.41 2.62 16.57
CA PHE A 26 -1.01 2.69 16.21
C PHE A 26 -1.41 1.77 15.04
N LEU A 27 -0.74 0.62 14.93
CA LEU A 27 -0.98 -0.39 13.90
C LEU A 27 -1.77 -1.56 14.45
N SER A 28 -2.70 -2.08 13.64
CA SER A 28 -3.34 -3.37 13.93
C SER A 28 -2.38 -4.52 13.60
N PHE A 29 -1.92 -5.25 14.62
CA PHE A 29 -1.05 -6.42 14.46
C PHE A 29 -1.62 -7.46 13.48
N LEU A 30 -2.93 -7.73 13.56
CA LEU A 30 -3.58 -8.70 12.68
C LEU A 30 -3.56 -8.23 11.22
N ARG A 31 -3.87 -6.96 10.96
CA ARG A 31 -3.84 -6.36 9.62
C ARG A 31 -2.44 -6.38 9.03
N MET A 32 -1.42 -6.12 9.83
CA MET A 32 -0.02 -6.18 9.38
C MET A 32 0.40 -7.60 9.01
N ARG A 33 -0.06 -8.61 9.75
CA ARG A 33 0.18 -10.02 9.43
C ARG A 33 -0.52 -10.44 8.14
N GLU A 34 -1.79 -10.09 7.99
CA GLU A 34 -2.58 -10.32 6.75
C GLU A 34 -1.92 -9.64 5.56
N TRP A 35 -1.54 -8.37 5.70
CA TRP A 35 -0.87 -7.62 4.66
C TRP A 35 0.43 -8.28 4.20
N ARG A 36 1.25 -8.77 5.13
CA ARG A 36 2.50 -9.48 4.76
C ARG A 36 2.23 -10.76 3.99
N GLU A 37 1.21 -11.51 4.41
CA GLU A 37 0.84 -12.74 3.72
C GLU A 37 0.28 -12.45 2.32
N LEU A 38 -0.60 -11.46 2.18
CA LEU A 38 -1.10 -11.00 0.88
C LEU A 38 0.04 -10.54 -0.03
N HIS A 39 0.97 -9.74 0.49
CA HIS A 39 2.14 -9.31 -0.24
C HIS A 39 3.02 -10.49 -0.69
N ARG A 40 3.19 -11.51 0.16
CA ARG A 40 3.90 -12.75 -0.21
C ARG A 40 3.17 -13.49 -1.34
N GLN A 41 1.86 -13.66 -1.24
CA GLN A 41 1.04 -14.33 -2.25
C GLN A 41 1.09 -13.58 -3.59
N LEU A 42 0.93 -12.26 -3.58
CA LEU A 42 1.02 -11.43 -4.78
C LEU A 42 2.40 -11.53 -5.44
N ARG A 43 3.48 -11.58 -4.66
CA ARG A 43 4.84 -11.77 -5.19
C ARG A 43 5.09 -13.17 -5.77
N VAL A 44 4.36 -14.18 -5.31
CA VAL A 44 4.41 -15.52 -5.92
C VAL A 44 3.63 -15.51 -7.24
N LEU A 45 2.45 -14.89 -7.27
CA LEU A 45 1.61 -14.79 -8.46
C LEU A 45 2.24 -13.93 -9.57
N ALA A 46 2.95 -12.86 -9.21
CA ALA A 46 3.62 -11.96 -10.15
C ALA A 46 4.84 -12.59 -10.86
N GLY A 47 5.27 -13.78 -10.43
CA GLY A 47 6.40 -14.49 -11.06
C GLY A 47 7.76 -13.77 -10.89
N PRO A 48 8.79 -14.23 -11.61
CA PRO A 48 10.13 -13.64 -11.56
C PRO A 48 10.17 -12.22 -12.15
N GLU A 49 9.42 -11.95 -13.23
CA GLU A 49 9.40 -10.64 -13.90
C GLU A 49 8.85 -9.51 -13.01
N GLY A 50 7.85 -9.81 -12.18
CA GLY A 50 7.35 -8.84 -11.20
C GLY A 50 8.33 -8.56 -10.05
N ARG A 51 9.33 -9.42 -9.84
CA ARG A 51 10.28 -9.34 -8.73
C ARG A 51 11.37 -8.30 -8.97
N ASP A 52 11.84 -8.20 -10.22
CA ASP A 52 12.93 -7.30 -10.62
C ASP A 52 12.49 -5.82 -10.61
N SER A 53 11.21 -5.57 -10.92
CA SER A 53 10.62 -4.21 -10.90
C SER A 53 10.54 -3.57 -9.52
N SER A 54 10.63 -4.36 -8.43
CA SER A 54 10.52 -3.87 -7.06
C SER A 54 11.88 -3.65 -6.37
N SER A 55 12.97 -4.18 -6.92
CA SER A 55 14.31 -4.19 -6.30
C SER A 55 15.17 -2.97 -6.63
N GLU A 56 14.82 -2.19 -7.65
CA GLU A 56 15.60 -1.01 -7.99
C GLU A 56 15.23 0.17 -7.07
N PRO A 57 16.19 0.75 -6.33
CA PRO A 57 15.95 1.99 -5.61
C PRO A 57 15.66 3.08 -6.64
N ARG A 58 14.38 3.41 -6.82
CA ARG A 58 13.93 4.47 -7.73
C ARG A 58 14.44 5.81 -7.17
N THR A 59 15.51 6.31 -7.76
CA THR A 59 16.15 7.59 -7.42
C THR A 59 15.22 8.75 -7.76
N GLY A 60 14.38 9.13 -6.80
CA GLY A 60 13.47 10.28 -6.88
C GLY A 60 12.10 9.96 -6.28
N GLU A 61 11.80 10.52 -5.10
CA GLU A 61 10.52 10.36 -4.41
C GLU A 61 9.33 10.75 -5.31
N SER A 62 9.42 11.86 -6.05
CA SER A 62 8.34 12.32 -6.93
C SER A 62 8.07 11.39 -8.12
N ARG A 63 9.09 10.80 -8.76
CA ARG A 63 8.90 9.83 -9.85
C ARG A 63 8.29 8.52 -9.33
N SER A 64 8.59 8.15 -8.09
CA SER A 64 8.01 6.97 -7.44
C SER A 64 6.52 7.15 -7.14
N GLU A 65 6.13 8.33 -6.68
CA GLU A 65 4.73 8.70 -6.38
C GLU A 65 3.86 8.78 -7.64
N GLU A 66 4.35 9.42 -8.70
CA GLU A 66 3.63 9.51 -9.98
C GLU A 66 3.39 8.13 -10.60
N ALA A 67 4.44 7.29 -10.65
CA ALA A 67 4.31 5.93 -11.16
C ALA A 67 3.33 5.09 -10.33
N LEU A 68 3.31 5.28 -9.00
CA LEU A 68 2.34 4.64 -8.12
C LEU A 68 0.91 5.12 -8.43
N HIS A 69 0.69 6.42 -8.61
CA HIS A 69 -0.61 6.96 -8.99
C HIS A 69 -1.09 6.41 -10.34
N CYS A 70 -0.21 6.36 -11.34
CA CYS A 70 -0.54 5.79 -12.65
C CYS A 70 -0.91 4.30 -12.56
N ALA A 71 -0.17 3.51 -11.78
CA ALA A 71 -0.48 2.10 -11.55
C ALA A 71 -1.83 1.90 -10.81
N LEU A 72 -2.15 2.77 -9.85
CA LEU A 72 -3.44 2.74 -9.16
C LEU A 72 -4.59 3.11 -10.11
N LEU A 73 -4.41 4.13 -10.95
CA LEU A 73 -5.41 4.58 -11.90
C LEU A 73 -5.72 3.54 -12.99
N SER A 74 -4.73 2.76 -13.43
CA SER A 74 -4.96 1.69 -14.40
C SER A 74 -5.74 0.51 -13.81
N GLY A 75 -5.53 0.19 -12.54
CA GLY A 75 -6.23 -0.89 -11.84
C GLY A 75 -7.62 -0.52 -11.31
N LEU A 76 -7.85 0.75 -10.98
CA LEU A 76 -9.07 1.23 -10.32
C LEU A 76 -9.70 2.45 -11.03
N PRO A 77 -9.94 2.42 -12.36
CA PRO A 77 -10.42 3.59 -13.10
C PRO A 77 -11.82 4.06 -12.67
N THR A 78 -12.63 3.16 -12.10
CA THR A 78 -13.96 3.48 -11.59
C THR A 78 -13.94 4.15 -10.21
N GLN A 79 -12.82 4.11 -9.49
CA GLN A 79 -12.64 4.69 -8.16
C GLN A 79 -12.09 6.12 -8.20
N VAL A 80 -12.27 6.82 -9.31
CA VAL A 80 -11.89 8.23 -9.46
C VAL A 80 -13.13 9.10 -9.25
N ALA A 81 -12.97 10.17 -8.46
CA ALA A 81 -14.02 11.15 -8.21
C ALA A 81 -13.52 12.59 -8.39
N ARG A 82 -14.35 13.43 -9.00
CA ARG A 82 -14.12 14.87 -9.11
C ARG A 82 -14.77 15.57 -7.93
N ARG A 83 -14.02 16.45 -7.26
CA ARG A 83 -14.55 17.34 -6.23
C ARG A 83 -15.37 18.47 -6.89
N ASP A 84 -16.61 18.63 -6.45
CA ASP A 84 -17.53 19.68 -6.85
C ASP A 84 -17.27 20.96 -6.04
N GLU A 85 -17.67 22.13 -6.55
CA GLU A 85 -17.48 23.44 -5.90
C GLU A 85 -18.21 23.51 -4.55
N LYS A 86 -19.29 22.74 -4.41
CA LYS A 86 -20.08 22.60 -3.18
C LYS A 86 -19.51 21.59 -2.18
N GLY A 87 -18.32 21.03 -2.43
CA GLY A 87 -17.62 20.12 -1.51
C GLY A 87 -18.00 18.63 -1.63
N GLY A 88 -18.92 18.25 -2.51
CA GLY A 88 -19.25 16.84 -2.79
C GLY A 88 -18.26 16.17 -3.74
N TYR A 89 -18.18 14.84 -3.72
CA TYR A 89 -17.38 14.05 -4.66
C TYR A 89 -18.28 13.32 -5.67
N ARG A 90 -18.03 13.54 -6.96
CA ARG A 90 -18.75 12.90 -8.08
C ARG A 90 -17.84 11.87 -8.75
N GLY A 91 -18.17 10.60 -8.58
CA GLY A 91 -17.47 9.48 -9.20
C GLY A 91 -17.81 9.30 -10.68
N THR A 92 -17.11 8.34 -11.31
CA THR A 92 -17.44 7.88 -12.66
C THR A 92 -18.88 7.34 -12.74
N ARG A 93 -19.58 7.56 -13.87
CA ARG A 93 -20.98 7.17 -14.10
C ARG A 93 -22.00 7.78 -13.11
N GLU A 94 -21.81 9.04 -12.73
CA GLU A 94 -22.70 9.79 -11.83
C GLU A 94 -22.85 9.22 -10.40
N ARG A 95 -21.97 8.30 -9.99
CA ARG A 95 -21.99 7.76 -8.62
C ARG A 95 -21.58 8.85 -7.63
N ARG A 96 -22.48 9.22 -6.71
CA ARG A 96 -22.15 10.17 -5.62
C ARG A 96 -21.51 9.42 -4.46
N TRP A 97 -20.36 9.90 -3.99
CA TRP A 97 -19.68 9.35 -2.82
C TRP A 97 -20.12 10.20 -1.62
N GLN A 98 -20.76 9.59 -0.63
CA GLN A 98 -21.23 10.22 0.60
C GLN A 98 -20.15 10.15 1.68
#